data_AF-A0A3C7W9I0-F1
#
_entry.id   AF-A0A3C7W9I0-F1
#
_cell.length_a   1.000
_cell.length_b   1.000
_cell.length_c   1.000
_cell.angle_alpha   90.00
_cell.angle_beta   90.00
_cell.angle_gamma   90.00
#
_symmetry.space_group_name_H-M   'P 1'
#
loop_
_entity.id
_entity.type
_entity.pdbx_description
1 polymer ?
#
loop_
_entity_poly.entity_id
_entity_poly.type
_entity_poly.pdbx_seq_one_letter_code
_entity_poly.pdbx_strand_id
1 'polypeptide(L)'
;DPLGLAEREHVADLELSFHELSEADLDTAFQVGSLHIGRENATLGEIVDALERTYCHHIGAEFMHIVDTEQRHWIMTRMESVRSAPDYGPDVRRQLLRRLIKADGLERSLASKYPGTKRFGLEGGESLIPMLAEMVQRIGSYGAKEIVIGMAHRGRL
;
A
#
# COMPACT_ATOMS: atom_id res chain seq x y z
N ASP A 1 3.68 -2.38 -10.01
CA ASP A 1 3.56 -3.27 -11.16
C ASP A 1 3.88 -4.69 -10.70
N PRO A 2 2.89 -5.58 -10.61
CA PRO A 2 3.11 -6.97 -10.20
C PRO A 2 3.87 -7.81 -11.24
N LEU A 3 3.96 -7.35 -12.50
CA LEU A 3 4.63 -8.07 -13.59
C LEU A 3 6.04 -7.55 -13.89
N GLY A 4 6.41 -6.39 -13.36
CA GLY A 4 7.74 -5.78 -13.56
C GLY A 4 8.05 -5.39 -15.00
N LEU A 5 7.02 -5.05 -15.78
CA LEU A 5 7.11 -4.65 -17.19
C LEU A 5 7.28 -3.13 -17.35
N ALA A 6 6.84 -2.34 -16.38
CA ALA A 6 6.95 -0.89 -16.43
C ALA A 6 8.39 -0.45 -16.17
N GLU A 7 9.03 0.14 -17.18
CA GLU A 7 10.27 0.90 -17.01
C GLU A 7 9.94 2.19 -16.24
N ARG A 8 10.60 2.36 -15.08
CA ARG A 8 10.45 3.56 -14.26
C ARG A 8 11.51 4.56 -14.64
N GLU A 9 11.10 5.80 -14.87
CA GLU A 9 12.04 6.89 -15.08
C GLU A 9 12.87 7.12 -13.82
N HIS A 10 14.11 7.50 -14.05
CA HIS A 10 15.02 7.88 -12.99
C HIS A 10 14.62 9.26 -12.43
N VAL A 11 14.47 9.37 -11.12
CA VAL A 11 14.10 10.61 -10.43
C VAL A 11 15.30 11.09 -9.62
N ALA A 12 16.03 12.07 -10.16
CA ALA A 12 17.27 12.57 -9.57
C ALA A 12 17.07 13.11 -8.14
N ASP A 13 15.93 13.75 -7.87
CA ASP A 13 15.60 14.34 -6.56
C ASP A 13 15.50 13.30 -5.42
N LEU A 14 15.43 12.00 -5.74
CA LEU A 14 15.47 10.91 -4.75
C LEU A 14 16.89 10.43 -4.44
N GLU A 15 17.90 10.84 -5.20
CA GLU A 15 19.30 10.48 -4.96
C GLU A 15 19.95 11.40 -3.91
N LEU A 16 20.82 10.84 -3.07
CA LEU A 16 21.57 11.61 -2.07
C LEU A 16 22.42 12.71 -2.69
N SER A 17 23.04 12.43 -3.85
CA SER A 17 23.91 13.37 -4.56
C SER A 17 23.18 14.63 -5.03
N PHE A 18 21.87 14.56 -5.26
CA PHE A 18 21.06 15.74 -5.60
C PHE A 18 21.01 16.74 -4.43
N HIS A 19 21.09 16.24 -3.19
CA HIS A 19 21.08 17.02 -1.96
C HIS A 19 22.48 17.27 -1.39
N GLU A 20 23.53 17.10 -2.20
CA GLU A 20 24.94 17.22 -1.77
C GLU A 20 25.33 16.26 -0.63
N LEU A 21 24.63 15.14 -0.51
CA LEU A 21 24.92 14.06 0.45
C LEU A 21 25.56 12.87 -0.26
N SER A 22 26.33 12.08 0.49
CA SER A 22 27.04 10.91 -0.03
C SER A 22 26.90 9.70 0.90
N GLU A 23 27.38 8.54 0.45
CA GLU A 23 27.45 7.34 1.29
C GLU A 23 28.33 7.53 2.54
N ALA A 24 29.31 8.45 2.49
CA ALA A 24 30.16 8.77 3.64
C ALA A 24 29.37 9.44 4.78
N ASP A 25 28.19 9.99 4.49
CA ASP A 25 27.35 10.70 5.44
C ASP A 25 26.32 9.79 6.12
N LEU A 26 26.22 8.51 5.72
CA LEU A 26 25.18 7.59 6.19
C LEU A 26 25.20 7.40 7.71
N ASP A 27 26.37 7.40 8.33
CA ASP A 27 26.55 7.25 9.78
C ASP A 27 26.37 8.57 10.55
N THR A 28 26.21 9.70 9.85
CA THR A 28 26.02 11.01 10.48
C THR A 28 24.60 11.13 11.02
N ALA A 29 24.46 11.57 12.27
CA ALA A 29 23.18 11.77 12.93
C ALA A 29 22.57 13.14 12.58
N PHE A 30 21.29 13.13 12.20
CA PHE A 30 20.50 14.32 11.89
C PHE A 30 19.25 14.38 12.76
N GLN A 31 18.72 15.59 12.94
CA GLN A 31 17.38 15.80 13.48
C GLN A 31 16.35 15.51 12.38
N VAL A 32 15.38 14.65 12.68
CA VAL A 32 14.46 14.10 11.65
C VAL A 32 13.36 15.08 11.22
N GLY A 33 13.20 16.20 11.94
CA GLY A 33 12.21 17.22 11.64
C GLY A 33 10.78 16.69 11.69
N SER A 34 10.05 16.82 10.58
CA SER A 34 8.64 16.42 10.44
C SER A 34 8.43 14.94 10.07
N LEU A 35 9.51 14.15 10.01
CA LEU A 35 9.44 12.73 9.66
C LEU A 35 8.99 11.90 10.86
N HIS A 36 7.89 11.15 10.73
CA HIS A 36 7.28 10.41 11.84
C HIS A 36 7.86 9.01 12.01
N ILE A 37 9.18 8.94 12.27
CA ILE A 37 9.88 7.66 12.44
C ILE A 37 9.93 7.15 13.89
N GLY A 38 9.36 7.90 14.84
CA GLY A 38 9.28 7.52 16.26
C GLY A 38 10.53 7.87 17.08
N ARG A 39 11.43 8.69 16.53
CA ARG A 39 12.65 9.21 17.17
C ARG A 39 12.87 10.65 16.73
N GLU A 40 13.52 11.47 17.56
CA GLU A 40 13.84 12.88 17.24
C GLU A 40 15.12 13.02 16.40
N ASN A 41 16.07 12.09 16.57
CA ASN A 41 17.33 12.03 15.83
C ASN A 41 17.53 10.63 15.25
N ALA A 42 18.11 10.56 14.07
CA ALA A 42 18.47 9.31 13.39
C ALA A 42 19.68 9.52 12.48
N THR A 43 20.41 8.45 12.19
CA THR A 43 21.47 8.49 11.17
C THR A 43 20.87 8.71 9.78
N LEU A 44 21.61 9.31 8.85
CA LEU A 44 21.13 9.49 7.47
C LEU A 44 20.72 8.14 6.86
N GLY A 45 21.47 7.07 7.12
CA GLY A 45 21.10 5.72 6.66
C GLY A 45 19.75 5.25 7.20
N GLU A 46 19.45 5.48 8.48
CA GLU A 46 18.14 5.17 9.06
C GLU A 46 17.00 6.02 8.44
N ILE A 47 17.28 7.28 8.12
CA ILE A 47 16.31 8.18 7.48
C ILE A 47 16.00 7.70 6.06
N VAL A 48 17.03 7.40 5.26
CA VAL A 48 16.87 6.91 3.88
C VAL A 48 16.12 5.58 3.87
N ASP A 49 16.53 4.60 4.68
CA ASP A 49 15.84 3.30 4.77
C ASP A 49 14.36 3.47 5.18
N ALA A 50 14.07 4.38 6.11
CA ALA A 50 12.69 4.66 6.50
C ALA A 50 11.87 5.26 5.36
N LEU A 51 12.43 6.22 4.61
CA LEU A 51 11.75 6.86 3.48
C LEU A 51 11.52 5.87 2.34
N GLU A 52 12.54 5.08 1.96
CA GLU A 52 12.46 4.08 0.91
C GLU A 52 11.40 3.01 1.23
N ARG A 53 11.38 2.49 2.47
CA ARG A 53 10.36 1.52 2.90
C ARG A 53 8.96 2.12 2.89
N THR A 54 8.82 3.39 3.26
CA THR A 54 7.52 4.06 3.35
C THR A 54 6.94 4.41 1.99
N TYR A 55 7.75 4.94 1.07
CA TYR A 55 7.29 5.61 -0.16
C TYR A 55 7.70 4.92 -1.46
N CYS A 56 8.70 4.03 -1.44
CA CYS A 56 9.27 3.42 -2.66
C CYS A 56 9.03 1.91 -2.78
N HIS A 57 8.33 1.30 -1.83
CA HIS A 57 8.11 -0.15 -1.80
C HIS A 57 6.83 -0.58 -2.56
N HIS A 58 5.88 -1.21 -1.87
CA HIS A 58 4.64 -1.73 -2.48
C HIS A 58 3.54 -0.67 -2.61
N ILE A 59 3.66 0.45 -1.89
CA ILE A 59 2.68 1.53 -1.87
C ILE A 59 3.37 2.79 -2.42
N GLY A 60 2.84 3.31 -3.52
CA GLY A 60 3.15 4.67 -3.98
C GLY A 60 2.05 5.60 -3.50
N ALA A 61 2.42 6.61 -2.70
CA ALA A 61 1.45 7.55 -2.15
C ALA A 61 1.57 8.92 -2.78
N GLU A 62 0.44 9.44 -3.24
CA GLU A 62 0.33 10.74 -3.87
C GLU A 62 -0.64 11.59 -3.07
N PHE A 63 -0.09 12.45 -2.21
CA PHE A 63 -0.90 13.30 -1.32
C PHE A 63 -0.28 14.69 -1.08
N MET A 64 0.97 14.92 -1.47
CA MET A 64 1.66 16.18 -1.22
C MET A 64 1.04 17.38 -1.98
N HIS A 65 0.23 17.10 -3.01
CA HIS A 65 -0.55 18.10 -3.74
C HIS A 65 -1.76 18.64 -2.94
N ILE A 66 -2.13 18.02 -1.82
CA ILE A 66 -3.21 18.49 -0.93
C ILE A 66 -2.76 19.80 -0.27
N VAL A 67 -3.58 20.86 -0.39
CA VAL A 67 -3.26 22.19 0.17
C VAL A 67 -3.32 22.18 1.71
N ASP A 68 -4.26 21.42 2.26
CA ASP A 68 -4.48 21.32 3.70
C ASP A 68 -3.29 20.64 4.40
N THR A 69 -2.61 21.39 5.26
CA THR A 69 -1.46 20.91 6.04
C THR A 69 -1.85 19.84 7.06
N GLU A 70 -2.99 19.97 7.74
CA GLU A 70 -3.43 18.99 8.73
C GLU A 70 -3.68 17.63 8.07
N GLN A 71 -4.32 17.63 6.90
CA GLN A 71 -4.57 16.40 6.13
C GLN A 71 -3.26 15.75 5.67
N ARG A 72 -2.30 16.53 5.16
CA ARG A 72 -0.98 16.00 4.77
C ARG A 72 -0.25 15.37 5.95
N HIS A 73 -0.18 16.08 7.08
CA HIS A 73 0.46 15.55 8.29
C HIS A 73 -0.24 14.31 8.82
N TRP A 74 -1.57 14.23 8.73
CA TRP A 74 -2.32 13.04 9.11
C TRP A 74 -1.94 11.83 8.25
N ILE A 75 -1.82 12.00 6.93
CA ILE A 75 -1.38 10.92 6.01
C ILE A 75 0.07 10.52 6.30
N MET A 76 0.98 11.50 6.41
CA MET A 76 2.39 11.25 6.73
C MET A 76 2.54 10.45 8.02
N THR A 77 1.91 10.89 9.11
CA THR A 77 1.95 10.20 10.40
C THR A 77 1.50 8.75 10.27
N ARG A 78 0.41 8.50 9.53
CA ARG A 78 -0.18 7.16 9.37
C ARG A 78 0.70 6.22 8.55
N MET A 79 1.34 6.74 7.51
CA MET A 79 2.22 5.95 6.66
C MET A 79 3.59 5.73 7.30
N GLU A 80 4.23 6.82 7.69
CA GLU A 80 5.59 6.83 8.22
C GLU A 80 5.66 6.06 9.52
N SER A 81 4.68 6.12 10.44
CA SER A 81 4.75 5.39 11.72
C SER A 81 4.90 3.87 11.58
N VAL A 82 4.43 3.28 10.48
CA VAL A 82 4.49 1.83 10.21
C VAL A 82 5.27 1.49 8.94
N ARG A 83 5.95 2.48 8.36
CA ARG A 83 6.68 2.39 7.08
C ARG A 83 5.83 1.82 5.96
N SER A 84 4.55 2.17 5.94
CA SER A 84 3.56 1.64 4.99
C SER A 84 3.44 0.11 4.99
N ALA A 85 3.99 -0.57 6.00
CA ALA A 85 4.10 -2.02 6.12
C ALA A 85 3.68 -2.47 7.52
N PRO A 86 2.40 -2.29 7.90
CA PRO A 86 1.90 -2.73 9.19
C PRO A 86 2.11 -4.24 9.39
N ASP A 87 2.60 -4.62 10.58
CA ASP A 87 2.73 -6.03 10.91
C ASP A 87 1.38 -6.63 11.29
N TYR A 88 1.03 -7.70 10.60
CA TYR A 88 -0.20 -8.45 10.82
C TYR A 88 0.13 -9.77 11.50
N GLY A 89 -0.57 -10.06 12.59
CA GLY A 89 -0.48 -11.35 13.26
C GLY A 89 -0.86 -12.53 12.34
N PRO A 90 -0.46 -13.76 12.68
CA PRO A 90 -0.61 -14.92 11.82
C PRO A 90 -2.07 -15.23 11.47
N ASP A 91 -3.02 -14.90 12.34
CA ASP A 91 -4.44 -15.14 12.08
C ASP A 91 -5.02 -14.22 11.02
N VAL A 92 -4.62 -12.94 11.02
CA VAL A 92 -4.98 -11.98 9.97
C VAL A 92 -4.41 -12.43 8.63
N ARG A 93 -3.13 -12.83 8.61
CA ARG A 93 -2.48 -13.34 7.38
C ARG A 93 -3.21 -14.57 6.83
N ARG A 94 -3.59 -15.52 7.69
CA ARG A 94 -4.40 -16.70 7.29
C ARG A 94 -5.78 -16.30 6.76
N GLN A 95 -6.43 -15.32 7.37
CA GLN A 95 -7.74 -14.84 6.91
C GLN A 95 -7.66 -14.18 5.54
N LEU A 96 -6.66 -13.33 5.29
CA LEU A 96 -6.41 -12.72 3.99
C LEU A 96 -6.16 -13.79 2.93
N LEU A 97 -5.29 -14.77 3.23
CA LEU A 97 -5.02 -15.90 2.33
C LEU A 97 -6.30 -16.71 2.01
N ARG A 98 -7.13 -17.02 3.01
CA ARG A 98 -8.40 -17.73 2.78
C ARG A 98 -9.33 -16.96 1.85
N ARG A 99 -9.37 -15.63 1.93
CA ARG A 99 -10.19 -14.81 1.03
C ARG A 99 -9.65 -14.81 -0.39
N LEU A 100 -8.33 -14.74 -0.57
CA LEU A 100 -7.68 -14.88 -1.87
C LEU A 100 -7.97 -16.25 -2.50
N ILE A 101 -7.83 -17.34 -1.74
CA ILE A 101 -8.13 -18.70 -2.21
C ILE A 101 -9.60 -18.82 -2.66
N LYS A 102 -10.53 -18.20 -1.92
CA LYS A 102 -11.95 -18.20 -2.30
C LYS A 102 -12.19 -17.44 -3.61
N ALA A 103 -11.52 -16.30 -3.80
CA ALA A 103 -11.62 -15.50 -5.01
C ALA A 103 -11.11 -16.28 -6.24
N ASP A 104 -9.89 -16.81 -6.19
CA ASP A 104 -9.31 -17.64 -7.26
C ASP A 104 -10.13 -18.92 -7.51
N GLY A 105 -10.58 -19.59 -6.43
CA GLY A 105 -11.39 -20.80 -6.53
C GLY A 105 -12.74 -20.57 -7.22
N LEU A 106 -13.40 -19.42 -6.97
CA LEU A 106 -14.64 -19.05 -7.66
C LEU A 106 -14.39 -18.87 -9.15
N GLU A 107 -13.36 -18.10 -9.52
CA GLU A 107 -13.00 -17.86 -10.93
C GLU A 107 -12.72 -19.16 -11.68
N ARG A 108 -11.90 -20.05 -11.10
CA ARG A 108 -11.60 -21.37 -11.67
C ARG A 108 -12.85 -22.24 -11.83
N SER A 109 -13.74 -22.21 -10.84
CA SER A 109 -15.00 -22.96 -10.88
C SER A 109 -15.92 -22.44 -11.99
N LEU A 110 -16.06 -21.12 -12.14
CA LEU A 110 -16.85 -20.51 -13.19
C LEU A 110 -16.27 -20.79 -14.58
N ALA A 111 -14.94 -20.68 -14.73
CA ALA A 111 -14.24 -21.00 -15.97
C ALA A 111 -14.43 -22.46 -16.39
N SER A 112 -14.40 -23.40 -15.43
CA SER A 112 -14.61 -24.82 -15.70
C SER A 112 -16.06 -25.17 -16.02
N LYS A 113 -17.04 -24.56 -15.33
CA LYS A 113 -18.46 -24.90 -15.49
C LYS A 113 -19.11 -24.24 -16.70
N TYR A 114 -18.66 -23.04 -17.06
CA TYR A 114 -19.25 -22.23 -18.13
C TYR A 114 -18.19 -21.86 -19.18
N PRO A 115 -17.62 -22.85 -19.88
CA PRO A 115 -16.61 -22.59 -20.90
C PRO A 115 -17.18 -21.69 -22.00
N GLY A 116 -16.38 -20.71 -22.45
CA GLY A 116 -16.76 -19.76 -23.49
C GLY A 116 -17.74 -18.65 -23.07
N THR A 117 -18.27 -18.68 -21.85
CA THR A 117 -19.16 -17.62 -21.36
C THR A 117 -18.35 -16.41 -20.87
N LYS A 118 -18.76 -15.19 -21.28
CA LYS A 118 -18.16 -13.96 -20.76
C LYS A 118 -18.56 -13.74 -19.30
N ARG A 119 -17.57 -13.82 -18.41
CA ARG A 119 -17.73 -13.61 -16.96
C ARG A 119 -17.11 -12.30 -16.44
N PHE A 120 -16.22 -11.68 -17.20
CA PHE A 120 -15.41 -10.54 -16.75
C PHE A 120 -14.67 -10.81 -15.44
N GLY A 121 -13.91 -11.91 -15.42
CA GLY A 121 -13.26 -12.42 -14.21
C GLY A 121 -12.28 -11.44 -13.56
N LEU A 122 -12.03 -11.66 -12.28
CA LEU A 122 -11.09 -10.92 -11.45
C LEU A 122 -9.67 -11.51 -11.47
N GLU A 123 -9.38 -12.38 -12.43
CA GLU A 123 -8.08 -13.06 -12.55
C GLU A 123 -6.93 -12.04 -12.63
N GLY A 124 -5.96 -12.15 -11.72
CA GLY A 124 -4.86 -11.20 -11.53
C GLY A 124 -5.18 -9.99 -10.64
N GLY A 125 -6.44 -9.80 -10.25
CA GLY A 125 -6.94 -8.71 -9.39
C GLY A 125 -7.61 -9.22 -8.11
N GLU A 126 -7.36 -10.46 -7.71
CA GLU A 126 -8.05 -11.16 -6.61
C GLU A 126 -7.86 -10.46 -5.27
N SER A 127 -6.79 -9.65 -5.12
CA SER A 127 -6.52 -8.79 -3.97
C SER A 127 -7.64 -7.77 -3.68
N LEU A 128 -8.49 -7.47 -4.68
CA LEU A 128 -9.69 -6.66 -4.48
C LEU A 128 -10.64 -7.28 -3.45
N ILE A 129 -10.77 -8.61 -3.41
CA ILE A 129 -11.70 -9.31 -2.50
C ILE A 129 -11.31 -9.14 -1.02
N PRO A 130 -10.08 -9.47 -0.58
CA PRO A 130 -9.69 -9.19 0.80
C PRO A 130 -9.69 -7.69 1.10
N MET A 131 -9.31 -6.82 0.16
CA MET A 131 -9.33 -5.37 0.35
C MET A 131 -10.75 -4.85 0.65
N LEU A 132 -11.74 -5.17 -0.17
CA LEU A 132 -13.13 -4.77 0.04
C LEU A 132 -13.68 -5.34 1.34
N ALA A 133 -13.38 -6.61 1.64
CA ALA A 133 -13.86 -7.24 2.86
C ALA A 133 -13.26 -6.58 4.12
N GLU A 134 -11.98 -6.21 4.13
CA GLU A 134 -11.37 -5.44 5.22
C GLU A 134 -11.93 -4.02 5.32
N MET A 135 -12.18 -3.36 4.19
CA MET A 135 -12.83 -2.05 4.15
C MET A 135 -14.20 -2.08 4.81
N VAL A 136 -15.03 -3.09 4.50
CA VAL A 136 -16.36 -3.29 5.11
C VAL A 136 -16.25 -3.49 6.63
N GLN A 137 -15.33 -4.35 7.09
CA GLN A 137 -15.14 -4.58 8.53
C GLN A 137 -14.71 -3.29 9.25
N ARG A 138 -13.77 -2.54 8.66
CA ARG A 138 -13.26 -1.30 9.24
C ARG A 138 -14.32 -0.22 9.29
N ILE A 139 -15.09 -0.03 8.22
CA ILE A 139 -16.19 0.94 8.17
C ILE A 139 -17.27 0.57 9.20
N GLY A 140 -17.61 -0.71 9.32
CA GLY A 140 -18.53 -1.21 10.35
C GLY A 140 -18.04 -0.93 11.77
N SER A 141 -16.74 -1.04 12.03
CA SER A 141 -16.15 -0.70 13.33
C SER A 141 -16.31 0.78 13.71
N TYR A 142 -16.49 1.66 12.72
CA TYR A 142 -16.80 3.08 12.92
C TYR A 142 -18.31 3.38 13.03
N GLY A 143 -19.15 2.34 13.10
CA GLY A 143 -20.59 2.47 13.38
C GLY A 143 -21.50 2.59 12.15
N ALA A 144 -20.95 2.53 10.94
CA ALA A 144 -21.73 2.55 9.71
C ALA A 144 -22.72 1.37 9.66
N LYS A 145 -23.94 1.65 9.18
CA LYS A 145 -25.03 0.65 9.08
C LYS A 145 -25.23 0.13 7.67
N GLU A 146 -24.88 0.92 6.67
CA GLU A 146 -25.10 0.61 5.26
C GLU A 146 -23.86 0.96 4.44
N ILE A 147 -23.60 0.16 3.41
CA ILE A 147 -22.52 0.38 2.45
C ILE A 147 -23.10 0.17 1.05
N VAL A 148 -22.97 1.18 0.19
CA VAL A 148 -23.41 1.13 -1.21
C VAL A 148 -22.16 1.01 -2.09
N ILE A 149 -22.11 -0.01 -2.95
CA ILE A 149 -20.96 -0.27 -3.83
C ILE A 149 -21.36 -0.02 -5.28
N GLY A 150 -20.76 1.00 -5.90
CA GLY A 150 -20.80 1.21 -7.34
C GLY A 150 -19.54 0.63 -8.00
N MET A 151 -19.70 -0.32 -8.92
CA MET A 151 -18.58 -0.90 -9.66
C MET A 151 -18.98 -1.31 -11.07
N ALA A 152 -17.99 -1.40 -11.96
CA ALA A 152 -18.14 -1.90 -13.33
C ALA A 152 -18.29 -3.44 -13.36
N HIS A 153 -17.94 -4.06 -14.49
CA HIS A 153 -18.13 -5.49 -14.74
C HIS A 153 -17.04 -6.42 -14.18
N ARG A 154 -15.80 -5.94 -14.01
CA ARG A 154 -14.65 -6.77 -13.61
C ARG A 154 -14.81 -7.28 -12.17
N GLY A 155 -14.80 -8.60 -12.00
CA GLY A 155 -14.94 -9.24 -10.68
C GLY A 155 -16.26 -8.95 -9.99
N ARG A 156 -17.33 -8.76 -10.77
CA ARG A 156 -18.66 -8.43 -10.25
C ARG A 156 -19.41 -9.62 -9.65
N LEU A 157 -19.14 -10.82 -10.17
CA LEU A 157 -19.67 -12.10 -9.68
C LEU A 157 -18.84 -12.60 -8.50
#